data_AF-A0A0R3PPC5-F1
#
_entry.id   AF-A0A0R3PPC5-F1
#
_cell.length_a   1.000
_cell.length_b   1.000
_cell.length_c   1.000
_cell.angle_alpha   90.00
_cell.angle_beta   90.00
_cell.angle_gamma   90.00
#
_symmetry.space_group_name_H-M   'P 1'
#
loop_
_entity.id
_entity.type
_entity.pdbx_description
1 polymer ?
#
loop_
_entity_poly.entity_id
_entity_poly.type
_entity_poly.pdbx_seq_one_letter_code
_entity_poly.pdbx_strand_id
1 'polypeptide(L)'
;MLLNICKSFQLPQSLIIRIERVGILPSGNEFKLIDHVGFGETLDVRDLCFYRDKEVDYDLAMSRRPESTSRIIGGAAGNGRSRAKKLSSNLGFVPPFGIIDGGSFVAERRESARYKYQLRAVSEHRGVPQSGHFVTYRRGINNPQTWYLTNDAKVQRVPYLQVVKSQAYMLYYERIRPNRWYQKDDLVLKP
;
A
#
# COMPACT_ATOMS: atom_id res chain seq x y z
N MET A 1 -17.58 -3.70 -6.63
CA MET A 1 -17.76 -2.87 -5.42
C MET A 1 -16.39 -2.34 -5.03
N LEU A 2 -16.09 -1.08 -5.38
CA LEU A 2 -14.78 -0.48 -5.11
C LEU A 2 -14.71 -0.11 -3.62
N LEU A 3 -13.81 -0.75 -2.88
CA LEU A 3 -13.54 -0.39 -1.48
C LEU A 3 -12.92 1.02 -1.47
N ASN A 4 -13.75 2.04 -1.22
CA ASN A 4 -13.30 3.39 -0.90
C ASN A 4 -12.81 3.41 0.56
N ILE A 5 -11.61 2.89 0.79
CA ILE A 5 -11.05 2.70 2.14
C ILE A 5 -10.82 4.05 2.85
N CYS A 6 -10.68 5.16 2.11
CA CYS A 6 -10.10 6.39 2.65
C CYS A 6 -10.96 7.66 2.48
N LYS A 7 -12.27 7.55 2.22
CA LYS A 7 -13.12 8.76 2.03
C LYS A 7 -13.36 9.60 3.30
N SER A 8 -13.11 9.09 4.51
CA SER A 8 -13.20 9.91 5.73
C SER A 8 -12.49 9.37 6.98
N PHE A 9 -11.93 8.15 6.95
CA PHE A 9 -11.33 7.54 8.13
C PHE A 9 -9.84 7.25 7.93
N GLN A 10 -9.08 7.59 8.97
CA GLN A 10 -7.70 7.20 9.11
C GLN A 10 -7.56 5.69 8.89
N LEU A 11 -6.57 5.28 8.10
CA LEU A 11 -6.27 3.87 7.83
C LEU A 11 -6.21 3.04 9.14
N PRO A 12 -6.88 1.88 9.21
CA PRO A 12 -6.93 1.08 10.43
C PRO A 12 -5.56 0.48 10.77
N GLN A 13 -5.30 0.22 12.06
CA GLN A 13 -4.06 -0.42 12.48
C GLN A 13 -3.95 -1.85 11.96
N SER A 14 -5.06 -2.59 11.98
CA SER A 14 -5.17 -3.96 11.50
C SER A 14 -6.11 -4.01 10.31
N LEU A 15 -5.68 -4.69 9.25
CA LEU A 15 -6.42 -4.89 8.01
C LEU A 15 -6.61 -6.39 7.80
N ILE A 16 -7.87 -6.83 7.71
CA ILE A 16 -8.22 -8.21 7.41
C ILE A 16 -8.85 -8.24 6.02
N ILE A 17 -8.29 -9.04 5.12
CA ILE A 17 -8.80 -9.21 3.75
C ILE A 17 -9.36 -10.62 3.64
N ARG A 18 -10.66 -10.74 3.40
CA ARG A 18 -11.33 -12.01 3.10
C ARG A 18 -11.30 -12.24 1.60
N ILE A 19 -10.84 -13.41 1.17
CA ILE A 19 -10.89 -13.84 -0.22
C ILE A 19 -12.14 -14.68 -0.38
N GLU A 20 -13.07 -14.23 -1.21
CA GLU A 20 -14.32 -14.93 -1.49
C GLU A 20 -14.03 -16.16 -2.35
N ARG A 21 -14.03 -17.33 -1.72
CA ARG A 21 -13.76 -18.61 -2.40
C ARG A 21 -14.99 -19.48 -2.59
N VAL A 22 -16.01 -19.35 -1.76
CA VAL A 22 -17.19 -20.22 -1.78
C VAL A 22 -18.38 -19.46 -2.34
N GLY A 23 -19.10 -20.09 -3.26
CA GLY A 23 -20.31 -19.55 -3.85
C GLY A 23 -21.31 -20.65 -4.18
N ILE A 24 -22.50 -20.21 -4.58
CA ILE A 24 -23.61 -21.08 -5.00
C ILE A 24 -23.92 -20.77 -6.46
N LEU A 25 -23.97 -21.79 -7.31
CA LEU A 25 -24.38 -21.68 -8.70
C LEU A 25 -25.91 -21.51 -8.81
N PRO A 26 -26.44 -20.95 -9.91
CA PRO A 26 -27.88 -20.87 -10.12
C PRO A 26 -28.62 -22.22 -10.03
N SER A 27 -27.91 -23.33 -10.28
CA SER A 27 -28.43 -24.69 -10.12
C SER A 27 -28.61 -25.14 -8.66
N GLY A 28 -28.19 -24.32 -7.69
CA GLY A 28 -28.16 -24.66 -6.26
C GLY A 28 -26.90 -25.39 -5.79
N ASN A 29 -26.00 -25.76 -6.70
CA ASN A 29 -24.76 -26.46 -6.35
C ASN A 29 -23.72 -25.49 -5.78
N GLU A 30 -23.03 -25.89 -4.71
CA GLU A 30 -21.92 -25.13 -4.14
C GLU A 30 -20.60 -25.38 -4.88
N PHE A 31 -19.73 -24.37 -4.91
CA PHE A 31 -18.38 -24.49 -5.45
C PHE A 31 -17.34 -23.78 -4.56
N LYS A 32 -16.08 -24.19 -4.72
CA LYS A 32 -14.92 -23.53 -4.09
C LYS A 32 -13.87 -23.17 -5.15
N LEU A 33 -13.52 -21.90 -5.22
CA LEU A 33 -12.42 -21.42 -6.05
C LEU A 33 -11.09 -21.87 -5.45
N ILE A 34 -10.35 -22.63 -6.25
CA ILE A 34 -9.02 -23.17 -5.91
C ILE A 34 -7.88 -22.38 -6.55
N ASP A 35 -8.20 -21.35 -7.34
CA ASP A 35 -7.20 -20.51 -7.97
C ASP A 35 -6.36 -19.79 -6.92
N HIS A 36 -5.06 -19.72 -7.22
CA HIS A 36 -4.11 -19.02 -6.39
C HIS A 36 -4.31 -17.51 -6.55
N VAL A 37 -4.42 -16.81 -5.42
CA VAL A 37 -4.46 -15.35 -5.38
C VAL A 37 -3.11 -14.89 -4.85
N GLY A 38 -2.37 -14.14 -5.66
CA GLY A 38 -1.10 -13.56 -5.26
C GLY A 38 -1.27 -12.54 -4.14
N PHE A 39 -0.41 -12.62 -3.12
CA PHE A 39 -0.32 -11.62 -2.05
C PHE A 39 1.14 -11.42 -1.64
N GLY A 40 1.47 -10.18 -1.26
CA GLY A 40 2.82 -9.79 -0.91
C GLY A 40 3.11 -9.86 0.58
N GLU A 41 4.39 -9.79 0.93
CA GLU A 41 4.83 -9.64 2.30
C GLU A 41 4.45 -8.24 2.84
N THR A 42 4.53 -7.24 1.97
CA THR A 42 4.15 -5.87 2.22
C THR A 42 3.05 -5.47 1.26
N LEU A 43 2.00 -4.83 1.78
CA LEU A 43 0.89 -4.28 1.01
C LEU A 43 0.94 -2.76 1.07
N ASP A 44 1.05 -2.08 -0.07
CA ASP A 44 0.91 -0.61 -0.16
C ASP A 44 -0.51 -0.29 -0.65
N VAL A 45 -1.32 0.36 0.20
CA VAL A 45 -2.72 0.69 -0.12
C VAL A 45 -2.90 2.13 -0.60
N ARG A 46 -1.80 2.83 -0.92
CA ARG A 46 -1.85 4.23 -1.33
C ARG A 46 -2.81 4.47 -2.49
N ASP A 47 -2.73 3.65 -3.52
CA ASP A 47 -3.55 3.81 -4.73
C ASP A 47 -5.04 3.57 -4.44
N LEU A 48 -5.37 2.77 -3.42
CA LEU A 48 -6.75 2.57 -2.96
C LEU A 48 -7.27 3.76 -2.15
N CYS A 49 -6.38 4.46 -1.45
CA CYS A 49 -6.75 5.66 -0.69
C CYS A 49 -6.95 6.88 -1.56
N PHE A 50 -6.20 6.99 -2.65
CA PHE A 50 -6.18 8.17 -3.51
C PHE A 50 -6.83 7.91 -4.87
N TYR A 51 -7.65 6.87 -4.98
CA TYR A 51 -8.49 6.67 -6.15
C TYR A 51 -9.48 7.85 -6.26
N ARG A 52 -9.03 8.90 -6.93
CA ARG A 52 -9.83 10.03 -7.39
C ARG A 52 -10.60 9.55 -8.61
N ASP A 53 -11.92 9.70 -8.58
CA ASP A 53 -12.74 9.53 -9.78
C ASP A 53 -12.22 10.47 -10.87
N LYS A 54 -11.67 9.89 -11.94
CA LYS A 54 -11.10 10.66 -13.07
C LYS A 54 -12.14 11.48 -13.82
N GLU A 55 -13.43 11.15 -13.68
CA GLU A 55 -14.53 11.95 -14.24
C GLU A 55 -14.62 13.34 -13.59
N VAL A 56 -14.41 13.43 -12.27
CA VAL A 56 -14.50 14.70 -11.54
C VAL A 56 -13.33 15.64 -11.90
N ASP A 57 -12.15 15.09 -12.18
CA ASP A 57 -11.00 15.88 -12.64
C ASP A 57 -11.16 16.32 -14.11
N TYR A 58 -11.89 15.57 -14.97
CA TYR A 58 -12.20 16.00 -16.33
C TYR A 58 -13.14 17.21 -16.35
N ASP A 59 -14.20 17.19 -15.54
CA ASP A 59 -15.13 18.32 -15.41
C ASP A 59 -14.46 19.55 -14.76
N LEU A 60 -13.59 19.33 -13.76
CA LEU A 60 -12.81 20.39 -13.12
C LEU A 60 -11.71 20.94 -14.05
N ALA A 61 -11.13 20.11 -14.92
CA ALA A 61 -10.18 20.53 -15.94
C ALA A 61 -10.88 21.30 -17.08
N MET A 62 -12.11 20.93 -17.44
CA MET A 62 -12.95 21.68 -18.39
C MET A 62 -13.37 23.05 -17.84
N SER A 63 -13.47 23.20 -16.52
CA SER A 63 -13.74 24.50 -15.87
C SER A 63 -12.50 25.40 -15.79
N ARG A 64 -11.29 24.86 -15.97
CA ARG A 64 -10.04 25.62 -15.92
C ARG A 64 -9.64 26.02 -17.34
N ARG A 65 -9.75 27.31 -17.64
CA ARG A 65 -9.17 27.88 -18.87
C ARG A 65 -7.67 27.59 -18.89
N PRO A 66 -7.11 27.03 -19.98
CA PRO A 66 -5.68 26.76 -20.04
C PRO A 66 -4.93 28.10 -20.14
N GLU A 67 -4.17 28.44 -19.10
CA GLU A 67 -3.11 29.42 -19.26
C GLU A 67 -2.06 28.84 -20.20
N SER A 68 -1.95 29.51 -21.35
CA SER A 68 -0.96 29.25 -22.37
C SER A 68 0.42 29.48 -21.78
N THR A 69 1.22 28.42 -21.60
CA THR A 69 2.57 28.33 -22.18
C THR A 69 3.28 27.01 -21.85
N SER A 70 3.62 26.34 -22.95
CA SER A 70 4.85 25.56 -23.21
C SER A 70 5.06 24.21 -22.52
N ARG A 71 4.64 23.17 -23.26
CA ARG A 71 5.44 22.06 -23.82
C ARG A 71 6.81 21.79 -23.18
N ILE A 72 6.95 20.56 -22.70
CA ILE A 72 8.21 19.83 -22.52
C ILE A 72 8.87 19.61 -23.90
N ILE A 73 10.20 19.76 -23.99
CA ILE A 73 11.14 18.90 -24.76
C ILE A 73 12.57 19.20 -24.29
N GLY A 74 13.28 18.16 -23.86
CA GLY A 74 14.71 18.19 -23.54
C GLY A 74 15.57 17.73 -24.72
N GLY A 75 16.87 18.07 -24.69
CA GLY A 75 17.89 17.55 -25.60
C GLY A 75 19.15 18.41 -25.62
N ALA A 76 20.28 17.83 -25.19
CA ALA A 76 21.60 18.45 -25.11
C ALA A 76 22.45 18.21 -26.37
N ALA A 77 23.25 19.21 -26.79
CA ALA A 77 24.64 19.11 -27.27
C ALA A 77 25.14 20.42 -27.92
N GLY A 78 26.37 20.83 -27.61
CA GLY A 78 27.28 21.47 -28.58
C GLY A 78 27.53 22.99 -28.53
N ASN A 79 28.66 23.36 -27.90
CA ASN A 79 29.64 24.42 -28.23
C ASN A 79 29.21 25.80 -28.82
N GLY A 80 29.61 26.86 -28.13
CA GLY A 80 29.81 28.20 -28.73
C GLY A 80 30.18 29.29 -27.70
N ARG A 81 31.40 29.82 -27.81
CA ARG A 81 31.97 30.91 -26.97
C ARG A 81 31.14 32.20 -27.07
N SER A 82 30.95 32.93 -25.95
CA SER A 82 31.64 34.21 -25.67
C SER A 82 30.97 35.11 -24.62
N ARG A 83 31.85 35.75 -23.83
CA ARG A 83 31.81 37.11 -23.26
C ARG A 83 31.00 37.40 -21.98
N ALA A 84 31.77 37.69 -20.93
CA ALA A 84 31.35 38.39 -19.72
C ALA A 84 30.89 39.83 -20.00
N LYS A 85 29.81 40.25 -19.32
CA LYS A 85 29.54 41.63 -18.92
C LYS A 85 28.91 41.62 -17.52
N LYS A 86 29.56 42.29 -16.57
CA LYS A 86 28.95 42.81 -15.33
C LYS A 86 28.41 44.21 -15.65
N LEU A 87 27.18 44.53 -15.23
CA LEU A 87 26.87 45.47 -14.13
C LEU A 87 25.43 46.00 -14.22
N SER A 88 24.87 46.22 -13.02
CA SER A 88 23.86 47.21 -12.62
C SER A 88 22.37 46.88 -12.72
N SER A 89 21.84 46.62 -11.51
CA SER A 89 20.64 47.22 -10.92
C SER A 89 19.39 47.34 -11.79
N ASN A 90 18.36 46.57 -11.44
CA ASN A 90 17.03 47.13 -11.14
C ASN A 90 16.25 46.19 -10.22
N LEU A 91 15.67 46.80 -9.17
CA LEU A 91 14.74 46.22 -8.21
C LEU A 91 13.53 45.61 -8.94
N GLY A 92 13.08 44.44 -8.49
CA GLY A 92 11.79 43.89 -8.90
C GLY A 92 11.57 42.44 -8.48
N PHE A 93 11.00 42.25 -7.28
CA PHE A 93 10.29 41.06 -6.82
C PHE A 93 11.00 39.70 -6.94
N VAL A 94 11.60 39.27 -5.84
CA VAL A 94 11.92 37.88 -5.56
C VAL A 94 10.62 37.15 -5.19
N PRO A 95 10.08 36.22 -6.00
CA PRO A 95 9.14 35.24 -5.49
C PRO A 95 9.91 34.28 -4.57
N PRO A 96 9.30 33.87 -3.45
CA PRO A 96 10.06 33.29 -2.36
C PRO A 96 10.32 31.80 -2.63
N PHE A 97 11.55 31.37 -2.35
CA PHE A 97 11.94 29.97 -2.15
C PHE A 97 11.90 29.04 -3.38
N GLY A 98 12.90 29.17 -4.26
CA GLY A 98 13.49 28.01 -4.92
C GLY A 98 14.45 27.28 -3.98
N ILE A 99 13.95 26.77 -2.84
CA ILE A 99 14.71 25.79 -2.05
C ILE A 99 14.68 24.51 -2.88
N ILE A 100 15.82 24.17 -3.47
CA ILE A 100 16.08 22.83 -3.99
C ILE A 100 16.13 21.93 -2.75
N ASP A 101 14.96 21.47 -2.29
CA ASP A 101 14.89 20.63 -1.10
C ASP A 101 15.44 19.24 -1.43
N GLY A 102 16.71 19.05 -1.13
CA GLY A 102 17.34 17.75 -0.98
C GLY A 102 16.65 16.83 0.05
N GLY A 103 15.56 17.27 0.69
CA GLY A 103 14.64 16.45 1.48
C GLY A 103 13.73 15.51 0.68
N SER A 104 13.70 15.63 -0.65
CA SER A 104 12.67 15.02 -1.52
C SER A 104 12.51 13.50 -1.40
N PHE A 105 13.58 12.69 -1.44
CA PHE A 105 13.42 11.22 -1.44
C PHE A 105 13.17 10.61 -0.05
N VAL A 106 13.78 11.21 0.99
CA VAL A 106 13.67 10.70 2.37
C VAL A 106 12.32 11.08 2.97
N ALA A 107 11.82 12.29 2.69
CA ALA A 107 10.49 12.73 3.09
C ALA A 107 9.40 11.89 2.40
N GLU A 108 9.50 11.67 1.09
CA GLU A 108 8.56 10.85 0.32
C GLU A 108 8.52 9.40 0.82
N ARG A 109 9.69 8.78 1.08
CA ARG A 109 9.78 7.44 1.67
C ARG A 109 9.14 7.39 3.07
N ARG A 110 9.28 8.45 3.86
CA ARG A 110 8.69 8.54 5.20
C ARG A 110 7.17 8.70 5.11
N GLU A 111 6.66 9.48 4.18
CA GLU A 111 5.22 9.62 3.99
C GLU A 111 4.58 8.34 3.47
N SER A 112 5.23 7.69 2.49
CA SER A 112 4.84 6.41 1.90
C SER A 112 4.59 5.31 2.92
N ALA A 113 5.41 5.24 3.97
CA ALA A 113 5.31 4.19 4.99
C ALA A 113 3.99 4.21 5.78
N ARG A 114 3.24 5.32 5.75
CA ARG A 114 1.92 5.40 6.41
C ARG A 114 0.86 4.59 5.65
N TYR A 115 1.09 4.21 4.40
CA TYR A 115 0.17 3.42 3.58
C TYR A 115 0.57 1.94 3.49
N LYS A 116 1.65 1.55 4.17
CA LYS A 116 2.19 0.20 4.08
C LYS A 116 1.75 -0.66 5.26
N TYR A 117 1.38 -1.88 4.92
CA TYR A 117 1.04 -2.93 5.85
C TYR A 117 1.99 -4.11 5.69
N GLN A 118 2.26 -4.79 6.80
CA GLN A 118 3.06 -6.00 6.88
C GLN A 118 2.13 -7.20 7.06
N LEU A 119 2.32 -8.24 6.26
CA LEU A 119 1.59 -9.50 6.41
C LEU A 119 1.99 -10.18 7.74
N ARG A 120 1.01 -10.45 8.60
CA ARG A 120 1.18 -11.07 9.91
C ARG A 120 0.72 -12.52 9.93
N ALA A 121 -0.35 -12.83 9.21
CA ALA A 121 -0.84 -14.19 9.09
C ALA A 121 -1.64 -14.42 7.80
N VAL A 122 -1.79 -15.69 7.44
CA VAL A 122 -2.61 -16.20 6.35
C VAL A 122 -3.37 -17.41 6.84
N SER A 123 -4.69 -17.37 6.81
CA SER A 123 -5.52 -18.56 7.06
C SER A 123 -5.85 -19.22 5.74
N GLU A 124 -5.64 -20.53 5.64
CA GLU A 124 -5.94 -21.37 4.49
C GLU A 124 -7.05 -22.34 4.88
N HIS A 125 -8.12 -22.38 4.08
CA HIS A 125 -9.16 -23.41 4.22
C HIS A 125 -8.83 -24.57 3.27
N ARG A 126 -8.60 -25.77 3.81
CA ARG A 126 -8.35 -27.01 3.04
C ARG A 126 -9.58 -27.87 3.03
N GLY A 127 -9.96 -28.42 1.87
CA GLY A 127 -11.19 -29.22 1.72
C GLY A 127 -12.23 -28.57 0.82
N VAL A 128 -13.45 -29.08 0.86
CA VAL A 128 -14.60 -28.68 0.04
C VAL A 128 -15.35 -27.49 0.68
N PRO A 129 -16.36 -26.88 0.04
CA PRO A 129 -17.16 -25.82 0.67
C PRO A 129 -17.74 -26.17 2.04
N GLN A 130 -18.38 -27.34 2.16
CA GLN A 130 -19.18 -27.76 3.33
C GLN A 130 -18.37 -28.43 4.44
N SER A 131 -17.11 -28.76 4.17
CA SER A 131 -16.26 -29.50 5.11
C SER A 131 -14.79 -29.22 4.81
N GLY A 132 -13.97 -29.22 5.84
CA GLY A 132 -12.56 -28.99 5.68
C GLY A 132 -11.87 -28.67 6.98
N HIS A 133 -10.70 -28.08 6.84
CA HIS A 133 -9.82 -27.73 7.94
C HIS A 133 -9.14 -26.39 7.71
N PHE A 134 -9.06 -25.58 8.76
CA PHE A 134 -8.33 -24.33 8.72
C PHE A 134 -6.93 -24.51 9.31
N VAL A 135 -5.95 -24.06 8.55
CA VAL A 135 -4.59 -23.91 9.05
C VAL A 135 -4.17 -22.46 8.91
N THR A 136 -3.24 -22.02 9.76
CA THR A 136 -2.78 -20.64 9.74
C THR A 136 -1.27 -20.60 9.60
N TYR A 137 -0.79 -19.85 8.62
CA TYR A 137 0.59 -19.42 8.53
C TYR A 137 0.72 -18.11 9.29
N ARG A 138 1.57 -18.05 10.31
CA ARG A 138 1.77 -16.83 11.12
C ARG A 138 3.24 -16.45 11.16
N ARG A 139 3.49 -15.14 11.15
CA ARG A 139 4.82 -14.58 11.33
C ARG A 139 5.27 -14.78 12.79
N GLY A 140 6.57 -14.93 12.99
CA GLY A 140 7.19 -14.97 14.32
C GLY A 140 7.00 -13.66 15.07
N ILE A 141 6.78 -13.77 16.39
CA ILE A 141 6.64 -12.60 17.28
C ILE A 141 8.02 -11.96 17.50
N ASN A 142 9.00 -12.77 17.89
CA ASN A 142 10.35 -12.30 18.24
C ASN A 142 11.25 -12.08 17.01
N ASN A 143 11.02 -12.85 15.94
CA ASN A 143 11.76 -12.73 14.70
C ASN A 143 10.77 -12.53 13.54
N PRO A 144 10.69 -11.32 12.96
CA PRO A 144 9.75 -11.05 11.88
C PRO A 144 10.08 -11.83 10.60
N GLN A 145 11.28 -12.38 10.44
CA GLN A 145 11.66 -13.17 9.26
C GLN A 145 11.24 -14.65 9.37
N THR A 146 10.80 -15.10 10.54
CA THR A 146 10.36 -16.49 10.71
C THR A 146 8.86 -16.63 10.48
N TRP A 147 8.48 -17.78 9.95
CA TRP A 147 7.09 -18.16 9.71
C TRP A 147 6.81 -19.52 10.32
N TYR A 148 5.59 -19.69 10.80
CA TYR A 148 5.11 -20.93 11.40
C TYR A 148 3.79 -21.32 10.76
N LEU A 149 3.66 -22.60 10.41
CA LEU A 149 2.39 -23.22 10.10
C LEU A 149 1.82 -23.80 11.39
N THR A 150 0.70 -23.25 11.84
CA THR A 150 -0.10 -23.77 12.95
C THR A 150 -1.25 -24.59 12.39
N ASN A 151 -1.19 -25.89 12.61
CA ASN A 151 -2.23 -26.85 12.28
C ASN A 151 -2.73 -27.46 13.59
N ASP A 152 -3.76 -26.86 14.17
CA ASP A 152 -4.23 -27.16 15.52
C ASP A 152 -3.09 -27.10 16.56
N ALA A 153 -2.89 -28.19 17.30
CA ALA A 153 -1.81 -28.33 18.27
C ALA A 153 -0.41 -28.48 17.64
N LYS A 154 -0.31 -28.76 16.33
CA LYS A 154 0.98 -28.96 15.64
C LYS A 154 1.47 -27.65 15.05
N VAL A 155 2.55 -27.12 15.60
CA VAL A 155 3.21 -25.90 15.12
C VAL A 155 4.57 -26.24 14.56
N GLN A 156 4.82 -25.85 13.32
CA GLN A 156 6.10 -26.09 12.63
C GLN A 156 6.63 -24.82 11.97
N ARG A 157 7.94 -24.63 11.98
CA ARG A 157 8.59 -23.54 11.25
C ARG A 157 8.58 -23.84 9.76
N VAL A 158 8.26 -22.85 8.93
CA VAL A 158 8.15 -22.99 7.48
C VAL A 158 8.83 -21.83 6.76
N PRO A 159 9.32 -22.01 5.52
CA PRO A 159 9.83 -20.90 4.71
C PRO A 159 8.69 -20.01 4.23
N TYR A 160 8.98 -18.72 4.02
CA TYR A 160 8.01 -17.76 3.47
C TYR A 160 7.47 -18.18 2.10
N LEU A 161 8.27 -18.88 1.29
CA LEU A 161 7.85 -19.42 0.01
C LEU A 161 6.62 -20.34 0.12
N GLN A 162 6.49 -21.08 1.22
CA GLN A 162 5.31 -21.91 1.47
C GLN A 162 4.08 -21.06 1.82
N VAL A 163 4.29 -19.94 2.52
CA VAL A 163 3.23 -19.00 2.89
C VAL A 163 2.62 -18.38 1.64
N VAL A 164 3.43 -17.80 0.75
CA VAL A 164 2.93 -17.15 -0.48
C VAL A 164 2.24 -18.10 -1.44
N LYS A 165 2.57 -19.40 -1.40
CA LYS A 165 1.93 -20.43 -2.23
C LYS A 165 0.63 -20.98 -1.64
N SER A 166 0.27 -20.61 -0.41
CA SER A 166 -0.95 -21.09 0.23
C SER A 166 -2.23 -20.59 -0.46
N GLN A 167 -3.30 -21.38 -0.38
CA GLN A 167 -4.62 -20.98 -0.88
C GLN A 167 -5.33 -20.11 0.16
N ALA A 168 -4.86 -18.86 0.26
CA ALA A 168 -5.30 -17.91 1.27
C ALA A 168 -6.82 -17.72 1.24
N TYR A 169 -7.48 -17.93 2.37
CA TYR A 169 -8.89 -17.64 2.61
C TYR A 169 -9.05 -16.29 3.34
N MET A 170 -8.15 -15.99 4.28
CA MET A 170 -8.05 -14.71 4.95
C MET A 170 -6.59 -14.27 5.06
N LEU A 171 -6.34 -12.99 4.85
CA LEU A 171 -5.04 -12.35 5.03
C LEU A 171 -5.12 -11.35 6.18
N TYR A 172 -4.12 -11.36 7.06
CA TYR A 172 -4.03 -10.47 8.20
C TYR A 172 -2.81 -9.58 8.04
N TYR A 173 -3.05 -8.29 7.94
CA TYR A 173 -2.06 -7.26 7.73
C TYR A 173 -2.08 -6.28 8.90
N GLU A 174 -0.90 -5.86 9.37
CA GLU A 174 -0.75 -4.79 10.37
C GLU A 174 -0.01 -3.62 9.76
N ARG A 175 -0.44 -2.40 10.07
CA ARG A 175 0.18 -1.19 9.57
C ARG A 175 1.61 -1.07 10.11
N ILE A 176 2.58 -0.88 9.22
CA ILE A 176 4.01 -0.81 9.59
C ILE A 176 4.28 0.37 10.53
N ARG A 177 3.59 1.48 10.30
CA ARG A 177 3.64 2.65 11.18
C ARG A 177 2.28 2.85 11.83
N PRO A 178 2.20 2.75 13.16
CA PRO A 178 0.95 2.97 13.84
C PRO A 178 0.42 4.38 13.61
N ASN A 179 -0.90 4.49 13.64
CA ASN A 179 -1.59 5.76 13.69
C ASN A 179 -1.05 6.56 14.90
N ARG A 180 -1.06 7.90 14.84
CA ARG A 180 -0.60 8.72 15.98
C ARG A 180 -1.31 8.37 17.30
N TRP A 181 -2.57 7.91 17.23
CA TRP A 181 -3.36 7.44 18.38
C TRP A 181 -2.86 6.14 19.02
N TYR A 182 -2.02 5.37 18.32
CA TYR A 182 -1.34 4.18 18.85
C TYR A 182 0.11 4.45 19.26
N GLN A 183 0.59 5.70 19.15
CA GLN A 183 1.93 6.06 19.59
C GLN A 183 1.91 6.63 21.01
N LYS A 184 2.58 5.86 21.88
CA LYS A 184 3.00 6.11 23.27
C LYS A 184 1.99 5.80 24.38
N ASP A 185 2.43 4.86 25.22
CA ASP A 185 2.12 4.66 26.64
C ASP A 185 1.00 3.71 27.11
N ASP A 186 0.22 3.07 26.22
CA ASP A 186 -0.86 2.16 26.65
C ASP A 186 -0.71 0.66 26.30
N LEU A 187 0.49 0.20 25.93
CA LEU A 187 0.78 -1.24 25.86
C LEU A 187 1.39 -1.75 27.16
N VAL A 188 0.80 -1.40 28.29
CA VAL A 188 0.92 -2.23 29.48
C VAL A 188 -0.05 -3.40 29.30
N LEU A 189 0.43 -4.45 28.65
CA LEU A 189 -0.13 -5.78 28.86
C LEU A 189 0.21 -6.16 30.31
N LYS A 190 -0.62 -5.71 31.25
CA LYS A 190 -0.65 -6.29 32.59
C LYS A 190 -1.18 -7.72 32.44
N PRO A 191 -0.53 -8.69 33.11
CA PRO A 191 -0.89 -10.11 33.03
C PRO A 191 -2.33 -10.37 33.45
#